data_AF-A0A1Y1NL07-F1
#
_entry.id   AF-A0A1Y1NL07-F1
#
_cell.length_a   1.000
_cell.length_b   1.000
_cell.length_c   1.000
_cell.angle_alpha   90.00
_cell.angle_beta   90.00
_cell.angle_gamma   90.00
#
_symmetry.space_group_name_H-M   'P 1'
#
loop_
_entity.id
_entity.type
_entity.pdbx_description
1 polymer ?
#
loop_
_entity_poly.entity_id
_entity_poly.type
_entity_poly.pdbx_seq_one_letter_code
_entity_poly.pdbx_strand_id
1 'polypeptide(L)'
;DTGGSDMCFPFEHHASEGFRLSFDECTADTDTVFLLDCDVPWIPARNPPPENARIYHVDCDPLNQQIPVSFFPAHGRWKADSFTALTQLVEYIKNDASLAKQLQDPKYTARGAAREKVHAARLAEIASQARLDDDEPLNASNIG
;
A
#
# COMPACT_ATOMS: atom_id res chain seq x y z
N ASP A 1 6.48 12.69 0.28
CA ASP A 1 6.01 11.35 0.67
C ASP A 1 4.97 11.36 1.79
N THR A 2 4.88 12.40 2.62
CA THR A 2 3.84 12.54 3.65
C THR A 2 2.58 13.25 3.13
N GLY A 3 2.21 13.03 1.86
CA GLY A 3 1.27 13.86 1.08
C GLY A 3 -0.20 13.89 1.54
N GLY A 4 -0.46 13.69 2.84
CA GLY A 4 -1.79 13.74 3.45
C GLY A 4 -2.25 12.43 4.09
N SER A 5 -1.37 11.43 4.22
CA SER A 5 -1.68 10.17 4.89
C SER A 5 -0.49 9.74 5.74
N ASP A 6 -0.64 9.80 7.06
CA ASP A 6 0.27 9.16 8.00
C ASP A 6 -0.20 7.72 8.17
N MET A 7 0.57 6.79 7.61
CA MET A 7 0.33 5.36 7.80
C MET A 7 1.02 4.89 9.08
N CYS A 8 0.38 4.00 9.83
CA CYS A 8 1.02 3.24 10.92
C CYS A 8 1.99 2.16 10.38
N PHE A 9 2.68 2.43 9.27
CA PHE A 9 3.65 1.54 8.64
C PHE A 9 4.99 2.25 8.52
N PRO A 10 6.09 1.69 9.05
CA PRO A 10 7.38 2.38 9.05
C PRO A 10 7.85 2.71 7.64
N PHE A 11 8.14 3.99 7.39
CA PHE A 11 8.65 4.43 6.09
C PHE A 11 9.95 3.72 5.70
N GLU A 12 10.81 3.42 6.68
CA GLU A 12 12.09 2.71 6.48
C GLU A 12 11.94 1.22 6.16
N HIS A 13 10.74 0.65 6.31
CA HIS A 13 10.53 -0.75 5.99
C HIS A 13 10.48 -0.93 4.47
N HIS A 14 11.23 -1.90 3.94
CA HIS A 14 11.39 -2.12 2.49
C HIS A 14 10.09 -2.45 1.71
N ALA A 15 9.03 -2.82 2.43
CA ALA A 15 7.69 -3.04 1.87
C ALA A 15 6.82 -1.77 1.81
N SER A 16 7.31 -0.65 2.34
CA SER A 16 6.62 0.64 2.27
C SER A 16 6.71 1.18 0.86
N GLU A 17 5.56 1.34 0.19
CA GLU A 17 5.47 1.99 -1.11
C GLU A 17 5.28 3.52 -1.02
N GLY A 18 5.18 4.08 0.20
CA GLY A 18 4.96 5.52 0.42
C GLY A 18 3.56 6.00 0.03
N PHE A 19 3.37 7.32 -0.03
CA PHE A 19 2.10 7.91 -0.44
C PHE A 19 1.97 7.94 -1.97
N ARG A 20 0.91 7.32 -2.50
CA ARG A 20 0.64 7.25 -3.94
C ARG A 20 -0.68 7.93 -4.29
N LEU A 21 -0.63 8.79 -5.30
CA LEU A 21 -1.83 9.40 -5.89
C LEU A 21 -2.45 8.49 -6.94
N SER A 22 -3.68 8.81 -7.36
CA SER A 22 -4.47 8.01 -8.30
C SER A 22 -3.83 7.78 -9.68
N PHE A 23 -2.71 8.43 -10.00
CA PHE A 23 -2.00 8.30 -11.28
C PHE A 23 -0.75 7.42 -11.17
N ASP A 24 -0.41 6.97 -9.95
CA ASP A 24 0.67 6.03 -9.74
C ASP A 24 0.21 4.63 -10.18
N GLU A 25 1.07 3.89 -10.85
CA GLU A 25 0.75 2.59 -11.42
C GLU A 25 0.96 1.43 -10.44
N CYS A 26 1.00 1.69 -9.12
CA CYS A 26 1.28 0.68 -8.09
C CYS A 26 0.34 -0.54 -8.06
N THR A 27 -0.82 -0.48 -8.72
CA THR A 27 -1.73 -1.63 -8.79
C THR A 27 -1.64 -2.41 -10.10
N ALA A 28 -0.89 -1.91 -11.09
CA ALA A 28 -0.87 -2.45 -12.45
C ALA A 28 -0.34 -3.89 -12.55
N ASP A 29 0.51 -4.31 -11.62
CA ASP A 29 1.09 -5.66 -11.55
C ASP A 29 0.56 -6.49 -10.35
N THR A 30 -0.52 -6.04 -9.70
CA THR A 30 -1.06 -6.71 -8.51
C THR A 30 -2.10 -7.77 -8.85
N ASP A 31 -2.02 -8.93 -8.20
CA ASP A 31 -3.05 -9.97 -8.27
C ASP A 31 -4.09 -9.84 -7.15
N THR A 32 -3.81 -9.02 -6.14
CA THR A 32 -4.69 -8.75 -5.00
C THR A 32 -4.48 -7.34 -4.48
N VAL A 33 -5.58 -6.64 -4.22
CA VAL A 33 -5.62 -5.36 -3.49
C VAL A 33 -6.39 -5.58 -2.20
N PHE A 34 -5.74 -5.30 -1.07
CA PHE A 34 -6.36 -5.36 0.25
C PHE A 34 -6.43 -3.95 0.84
N LEU A 35 -7.61 -3.35 0.80
CA LEU A 35 -7.87 -2.04 1.38
C LEU A 35 -8.24 -2.22 2.85
N LEU A 36 -7.53 -1.53 3.73
CA LEU A 36 -7.68 -1.61 5.17
C LEU A 36 -7.76 -0.19 5.74
N ASP A 37 -8.87 0.13 6.42
CA ASP A 37 -9.09 1.43 7.08
C ASP A 37 -8.83 2.63 6.15
N CYS A 38 -9.57 2.68 5.04
CA CYS A 38 -9.26 3.57 3.92
C CYS A 38 -10.41 4.54 3.67
N ASP A 39 -10.42 5.64 4.41
CA ASP A 39 -11.47 6.68 4.36
C ASP A 39 -11.59 7.35 2.98
N VAL A 40 -10.46 7.60 2.32
CA VAL A 40 -10.42 8.10 0.93
C VAL A 40 -10.03 6.93 0.04
N PRO A 41 -11.01 6.25 -0.58
CA PRO A 41 -10.75 5.02 -1.28
C PRO A 41 -9.89 5.27 -2.52
N TRP A 42 -9.01 4.31 -2.79
CA TRP A 42 -8.39 4.16 -4.11
C TRP A 42 -9.46 4.18 -5.21
N ILE A 43 -9.17 4.87 -6.32
CA ILE A 43 -10.08 5.05 -7.46
C ILE A 43 -9.64 4.10 -8.59
N PRO A 44 -10.28 2.93 -8.77
CA PRO A 44 -9.80 1.92 -9.73
C PRO A 44 -9.85 2.41 -11.18
N ALA A 45 -10.75 3.34 -11.51
CA ALA A 45 -10.85 3.88 -12.86
C ALA A 45 -9.60 4.70 -13.29
N ARG A 46 -8.74 5.11 -12.35
CA ARG A 46 -7.53 5.89 -12.63
C ARG A 46 -6.24 5.08 -12.47
N ASN A 47 -6.25 4.11 -11.58
CA ASN A 47 -5.16 3.16 -11.36
C ASN A 47 -5.78 1.77 -11.30
N PRO A 48 -6.16 1.18 -12.45
CA PRO A 48 -6.86 -0.11 -12.49
C PRO A 48 -5.86 -1.25 -12.23
N PRO A 49 -6.24 -2.25 -11.44
CA PRO A 49 -5.45 -3.46 -11.35
C PRO A 49 -5.75 -4.34 -12.58
N PRO A 50 -4.99 -5.43 -12.80
CA PRO A 50 -5.37 -6.51 -13.71
C PRO A 50 -6.81 -6.97 -13.52
N GLU A 51 -7.50 -7.34 -14.61
CA GLU A 51 -8.93 -7.75 -14.57
C GLU A 51 -9.20 -8.94 -13.62
N ASN A 52 -8.21 -9.79 -13.41
CA ASN A 52 -8.28 -10.96 -12.54
C ASN A 52 -7.84 -10.67 -11.09
N ALA A 53 -7.48 -9.43 -10.77
CA ALA A 53 -7.04 -9.05 -9.44
C ALA A 53 -8.18 -9.12 -8.43
N ARG A 54 -7.90 -9.69 -7.26
CA ARG A 54 -8.87 -9.81 -6.18
C ARG A 54 -8.84 -8.59 -5.28
N ILE A 55 -9.98 -7.93 -5.15
CA ILE A 55 -10.12 -6.72 -4.33
C ILE A 55 -10.89 -7.07 -3.06
N TYR A 56 -10.30 -6.78 -1.90
CA TYR A 56 -10.89 -6.98 -0.58
C TYR A 56 -10.85 -5.68 0.22
N HIS A 57 -11.87 -5.44 1.05
CA HIS A 57 -11.99 -4.22 1.84
C HIS A 57 -12.40 -4.54 3.28
N VAL A 58 -11.65 -4.02 4.24
CA VAL A 58 -11.94 -4.08 5.68
C VAL A 58 -11.89 -2.67 6.23
N ASP A 59 -13.00 -2.23 6.80
CA ASP A 59 -13.10 -0.89 7.36
C ASP A 59 -14.25 -0.86 8.38
N CYS A 60 -14.07 -0.16 9.50
CA CYS A 60 -15.06 -0.08 10.55
C CYS A 60 -16.09 1.04 10.36
N ASP A 61 -15.80 2.05 9.51
CA ASP A 61 -16.64 3.23 9.34
C ASP A 61 -17.98 2.87 8.67
N PRO A 62 -19.12 3.05 9.37
CA PRO A 62 -20.43 2.86 8.76
C PRO A 62 -20.74 3.87 7.64
N LEU A 63 -20.10 5.04 7.62
CA LEU A 63 -20.35 6.11 6.66
C LEU A 63 -19.70 5.88 5.30
N ASN A 64 -18.79 4.90 5.18
CA ASN A 64 -18.22 4.49 3.90
C ASN A 64 -19.27 4.16 2.82
N GLN A 65 -20.46 3.69 3.23
CA GLN A 65 -21.57 3.42 2.30
C GLN A 65 -22.21 4.69 1.72
N GLN A 66 -21.95 5.85 2.32
CA GLN A 66 -22.47 7.14 1.86
C GLN A 66 -21.49 7.87 0.93
N ILE A 67 -20.26 7.37 0.80
CA ILE A 67 -19.22 7.94 -0.06
C ILE A 67 -19.30 7.25 -1.44
N PRO A 68 -19.68 7.96 -2.52
CA PRO A 68 -19.86 7.35 -3.84
C PRO A 68 -18.60 6.70 -4.41
N VAL A 69 -17.42 7.22 -4.09
CA VAL A 69 -16.13 6.67 -4.55
C VAL A 69 -15.75 5.37 -3.82
N SER A 70 -16.41 5.05 -2.70
CA SER A 70 -16.18 3.78 -1.97
C SER A 70 -16.86 2.58 -2.63
N PHE A 71 -17.63 2.80 -3.71
CA PHE A 71 -18.32 1.78 -4.50
C PHE A 71 -17.47 1.27 -5.68
N PHE A 72 -16.39 0.57 -5.38
CA PHE A 72 -15.67 -0.26 -6.35
C PHE A 72 -16.07 -1.74 -6.24
N PRO A 73 -15.99 -2.54 -7.32
CA PRO A 73 -16.23 -3.98 -7.23
C PRO A 73 -15.20 -4.61 -6.29
N ALA A 74 -15.69 -5.22 -5.21
CA ALA A 74 -14.87 -5.96 -4.27
C ALA A 74 -15.40 -7.38 -4.14
N HIS A 75 -14.48 -8.33 -4.04
CA HIS A 75 -14.78 -9.75 -3.84
C HIS A 75 -15.23 -10.04 -2.40
N GLY A 76 -14.88 -9.15 -1.46
CA GLY A 76 -15.36 -9.20 -0.09
C GLY A 76 -15.23 -7.85 0.61
N ARG A 77 -16.23 -7.54 1.44
CA ARG A 77 -16.28 -6.34 2.28
C ARG A 77 -16.69 -6.72 3.69
N TRP A 78 -15.91 -6.34 4.68
CA TRP A 78 -16.20 -6.62 6.09
C TRP A 78 -16.13 -5.36 6.92
N LYS A 79 -17.14 -5.18 7.79
CA LYS A 79 -17.15 -4.11 8.78
C LYS A 79 -16.45 -4.61 10.04
N ALA A 80 -15.17 -4.31 10.17
CA ALA A 80 -14.35 -4.79 11.27
C ALA A 80 -13.24 -3.79 11.61
N ASP A 81 -12.83 -3.79 12.88
CA ASP A 81 -11.63 -3.10 13.34
C ASP A 81 -10.38 -3.71 12.70
N SER A 82 -9.51 -2.85 12.19
CA SER A 82 -8.31 -3.22 11.44
C SER A 82 -7.30 -4.00 12.28
N PHE A 83 -7.13 -3.61 13.56
CA PHE A 83 -6.25 -4.32 14.48
C PHE A 83 -6.71 -5.77 14.70
N THR A 84 -8.01 -5.94 14.96
CA THR A 84 -8.64 -7.25 15.16
C THR A 84 -8.52 -8.11 13.90
N ALA A 85 -8.85 -7.56 12.73
CA ALA A 85 -8.79 -8.28 11.46
C ALA A 85 -7.36 -8.73 11.13
N LEU A 86 -6.37 -7.83 11.24
CA LEU A 86 -4.96 -8.17 11.00
C LEU A 86 -4.44 -9.20 12.01
N THR A 87 -4.81 -9.06 13.29
CA THR A 87 -4.40 -10.02 14.32
C THR A 87 -4.88 -11.43 13.97
N GLN A 88 -6.17 -11.57 13.64
CA GLN A 88 -6.74 -12.87 13.27
C GLN A 88 -6.11 -13.45 12.00
N LEU A 89 -5.87 -12.62 10.97
CA LEU A 89 -5.22 -13.06 9.73
C LEU A 89 -3.79 -13.55 9.99
N VAL A 90 -3.01 -12.77 10.75
CA VAL A 90 -1.62 -13.11 11.07
C VAL A 90 -1.54 -14.37 11.94
N GLU A 91 -2.41 -14.49 12.95
CA GLU A 91 -2.48 -15.69 13.79
C GLU A 91 -2.89 -16.92 12.98
N TYR A 92 -3.87 -16.79 12.09
CA TYR A 92 -4.28 -17.88 11.22
C TYR A 92 -3.13 -18.35 10.32
N ILE A 93 -2.44 -17.41 9.65
CA ILE A 93 -1.28 -17.72 8.79
C ILE A 93 -0.16 -18.41 9.56
N LYS A 94 0.12 -17.97 10.80
CA LYS A 94 1.16 -18.56 11.64
C LYS A 94 0.82 -19.97 12.11
N ASN A 95 -0.45 -20.25 12.39
CA ASN A 95 -0.90 -21.52 12.95
C ASN A 95 -1.31 -22.55 11.88
N ASP A 96 -1.51 -22.13 10.63
CA ASP A 96 -1.77 -23.04 9.52
C ASP A 96 -0.46 -23.63 8.97
N ALA A 97 -0.29 -24.95 9.12
CA ALA A 97 0.94 -25.63 8.70
C ALA A 97 1.17 -25.60 7.17
N SER A 98 0.11 -25.52 6.36
CA SER A 98 0.22 -25.45 4.90
C SER A 98 0.73 -24.08 4.49
N LEU A 99 0.16 -23.01 5.03
CA LEU A 99 0.59 -21.64 4.77
C LEU A 99 2.00 -21.39 5.30
N ALA A 100 2.30 -21.85 6.52
CA ALA A 100 3.63 -21.74 7.10
C ALA A 100 4.69 -22.43 6.21
N LYS A 101 4.37 -23.61 5.65
CA LYS A 101 5.24 -24.30 4.69
C LYS A 101 5.35 -23.54 3.36
N GLN A 102 4.26 -23.00 2.84
CA GLN A 102 4.29 -22.20 1.61
C GLN A 102 5.20 -20.98 1.76
N LEU A 103 5.14 -20.29 2.90
CA LEU A 103 5.97 -19.10 3.17
C LEU A 103 7.48 -19.39 3.23
N GLN A 104 7.89 -20.66 3.33
CA GLN A 104 9.29 -21.08 3.26
C GLN A 104 9.80 -21.21 1.81
N ASP A 105 8.94 -21.03 0.81
CA ASP A 105 9.34 -21.03 -0.60
C ASP A 105 10.39 -19.93 -0.86
N PRO A 106 11.55 -20.27 -1.44
CA PRO A 106 12.64 -19.32 -1.70
C PRO A 106 12.22 -18.07 -2.50
N LYS A 107 11.12 -18.13 -3.26
CA LYS A 107 10.58 -16.98 -3.99
C LYS A 107 10.26 -15.80 -3.07
N TYR A 108 9.84 -16.04 -1.82
CA TYR A 108 9.47 -14.98 -0.89
C TYR A 108 10.71 -14.23 -0.39
N THR A 109 11.79 -14.94 -0.09
CA THR A 109 13.09 -14.33 0.23
C THR A 109 13.65 -13.56 -0.96
N ALA A 110 13.60 -14.14 -2.16
CA ALA A 110 14.06 -13.46 -3.37
C ALA A 110 13.26 -12.17 -3.64
N ARG A 111 11.94 -12.21 -3.46
CA ARG A 111 11.06 -11.04 -3.56
C ARG A 111 11.39 -9.98 -2.51
N GLY A 112 11.66 -10.38 -1.26
CA GLY A 112 12.11 -9.48 -0.20
C GLY A 112 13.38 -8.71 -0.59
N ALA A 113 14.42 -9.43 -1.00
CA ALA A 113 15.69 -8.83 -1.44
C ALA A 113 15.53 -7.93 -2.68
N ALA A 114 14.65 -8.28 -3.62
CA ALA A 114 14.33 -7.42 -4.76
C ALA A 114 13.66 -6.11 -4.29
N ARG A 115 12.71 -6.19 -3.34
CA ARG A 115 12.03 -5.01 -2.79
C ARG A 115 12.97 -4.11 -1.98
N GLU A 116 13.90 -4.68 -1.22
CA GLU A 116 14.94 -3.89 -0.55
C GLU A 116 15.76 -3.05 -1.53
N LYS A 117 16.14 -3.60 -2.69
CA LYS A 117 16.87 -2.84 -3.71
C LYS A 117 16.03 -1.70 -4.30
N VAL A 118 14.77 -1.97 -4.63
CA VAL A 118 13.83 -0.95 -5.16
C VAL A 118 13.62 0.16 -4.13
N HIS A 119 13.40 -0.21 -2.86
CA HIS A 119 13.20 0.73 -1.78
C HIS A 119 14.44 1.60 -1.55
N ALA A 120 15.64 1.00 -1.49
CA ALA A 120 16.88 1.74 -1.33
C ALA A 120 17.13 2.73 -2.48
N ALA A 121 16.82 2.33 -3.72
CA ALA A 121 16.91 3.22 -4.89
C ALA A 121 15.93 4.40 -4.76
N ARG A 122 14.68 4.15 -4.33
CA ARG A 122 13.69 5.20 -4.07
C ARG A 122 14.16 6.16 -2.97
N LEU A 123 14.72 5.66 -1.87
CA LEU A 123 15.26 6.50 -0.80
C LEU A 123 16.41 7.38 -1.29
N ALA A 124 17.32 6.83 -2.10
CA ALA A 124 18.41 7.59 -2.70
C ALA A 124 17.89 8.68 -3.65
N GLU A 125 16.86 8.37 -4.45
CA GLU A 125 16.19 9.35 -5.31
C GLU A 125 15.56 10.47 -4.49
N ILE A 126 14.75 10.14 -3.48
CA ILE A 126 14.13 11.13 -2.58
C ILE A 126 15.20 12.02 -1.94
N ALA A 127 16.28 11.43 -1.42
CA ALA A 127 17.38 12.17 -0.80
C ALA A 127 18.06 13.13 -1.81
N SER A 128 18.19 12.73 -3.08
CA SER A 128 18.78 13.57 -4.13
C SER A 128 17.93 14.78 -4.52
N GLN A 129 16.63 14.78 -4.20
CA GLN A 129 15.74 15.89 -4.53
C GLN A 129 15.84 17.08 -3.56
N ALA A 130 16.40 16.87 -2.36
CA ALA A 130 16.61 17.93 -1.40
C ALA A 130 17.75 18.86 -1.88
N ARG A 131 17.39 19.90 -2.62
CA ARG A 131 18.31 20.92 -3.16
C ARG A 131 18.07 22.22 -2.43
N LEU A 132 19.00 22.58 -1.55
CA LEU A 132 18.87 23.66 -0.56
C LEU A 132 19.76 24.88 -0.86
N ASP A 133 20.38 24.92 -2.05
CA ASP A 133 21.24 26.04 -2.44
C ASP A 133 20.41 27.28 -2.81
N ASP A 134 20.91 28.47 -2.45
CA ASP A 134 20.18 29.75 -2.58
C ASP A 134 19.83 30.12 -4.04
N ASP A 135 20.59 29.61 -5.01
CA ASP A 135 20.42 29.90 -6.44
C ASP A 135 19.57 28.85 -7.19
N GLU A 136 19.06 27.83 -6.50
CA GLU A 136 18.29 26.75 -7.14
C GLU A 136 16.88 27.20 -7.54
N PRO A 137 16.44 26.92 -8.79
CA PRO A 137 15.07 27.16 -9.19
C PRO A 137 14.08 26.39 -8.30
N LEU A 138 13.09 27.13 -7.80
CA LEU A 138 12.02 26.60 -6.96
C LEU A 138 11.12 25.61 -7.71
N ASN A 139 10.84 24.47 -7.10
CA ASN A 139 9.93 23.43 -7.54
C ASN A 139 9.28 22.68 -6.35
N ALA A 140 8.43 21.69 -6.62
CA ALA A 140 7.69 20.96 -5.59
C ALA A 140 8.57 20.29 -4.50
N SER A 141 9.88 20.12 -4.74
CA SER A 141 10.82 19.46 -3.82
C SER A 141 11.63 20.44 -2.97
N ASN A 142 11.58 21.76 -3.23
CA ASN A 142 12.32 22.79 -2.48
C ASN A 142 11.52 24.09 -2.23
N ILE A 143 10.23 24.11 -2.58
CA ILE A 143 9.29 25.16 -2.15
C ILE A 143 8.71 24.76 -0.78
N GLY A 144 8.90 25.61 0.23
CA GLY A 144 8.24 25.54 1.53
C GLY A 144 7.02 26.44 1.61
#